data_AF-A0ABD1J3R4-F1
#
_entry.id   AF-A0ABD1J3R4-F1
#
_cell.length_a   1.000
_cell.length_b   1.000
_cell.length_c   1.000
_cell.angle_alpha   90.00
_cell.angle_beta   90.00
_cell.angle_gamma   90.00
#
_symmetry.space_group_name_H-M   'P 1'
#
loop_
_entity.id
_entity.type
_entity.pdbx_description
1 polymer ?
#
loop_
_entity_poly.entity_id
_entity_poly.type
_entity_poly.pdbx_seq_one_letter_code
_entity_poly.pdbx_strand_id
1 'polypeptide(L)'
;MVVNTESHRPDRGRGHPTCLQFTENMMQAVRTYQWQCIECKSCSLCGTSENDDQLLFCDDCDRGYHMYCLKPPMTQPPEGSWSCHLCLDLLKDKASAFGEP
;
A
#
# COMPACT_ATOMS: atom_id res chain seq x y z
N MET A 1 21.10 26.08 15.40
CA MET A 1 21.46 24.70 14.99
C MET A 1 20.55 24.38 13.83
N VAL A 2 21.14 24.05 12.68
CA VAL A 2 20.41 23.75 11.46
C VAL A 2 19.36 22.69 11.75
N VAL A 3 18.12 22.93 11.33
CA VAL A 3 17.14 21.86 11.18
C VAL A 3 17.75 20.92 10.15
N ASN A 4 18.27 19.78 10.59
CA ASN A 4 18.69 18.75 9.66
C ASN A 4 17.40 18.24 9.03
N THR A 5 17.04 18.83 7.90
CA THR A 5 16.16 18.21 6.92
C THR A 5 16.91 16.98 6.43
N GLU A 6 16.81 15.89 7.17
CA GLU A 6 17.12 14.57 6.69
C GLU A 6 16.17 14.32 5.53
N SER A 7 16.61 14.74 4.36
CA SER A 7 16.06 14.36 3.08
C SER A 7 16.28 12.85 2.97
N HIS A 8 15.47 12.07 3.67
CA HIS A 8 15.34 10.65 3.43
C HIS A 8 14.91 10.55 1.97
N ARG A 9 15.88 10.36 1.08
CA ARG A 9 15.60 9.88 -0.26
C ARG A 9 14.77 8.62 -0.05
N PRO A 10 13.59 8.48 -0.65
CA PRO A 10 12.88 7.21 -0.59
C PRO A 10 13.83 6.18 -1.21
N ASP A 11 14.44 5.35 -0.37
CA ASP A 11 15.20 4.21 -0.86
C ASP A 11 14.21 3.43 -1.71
N ARG A 12 14.50 3.35 -3.01
CA ARG A 12 13.71 2.54 -3.92
C ARG A 12 14.00 1.12 -3.51
N GLY A 13 13.24 0.61 -2.54
CA GLY A 13 13.41 -0.71 -1.98
C GLY A 13 13.63 -1.67 -3.14
N ARG A 14 14.76 -2.36 -3.12
CA ARG A 14 15.05 -3.39 -4.12
C ARG A 14 14.67 -4.72 -3.49
N GLY A 15 13.65 -5.36 -4.02
CA GLY A 15 13.26 -6.71 -3.63
C GLY A 15 12.89 -7.54 -4.85
N HIS A 16 13.33 -8.80 -4.88
CA HIS A 16 12.85 -9.73 -5.88
C HIS A 16 11.37 -10.03 -5.58
N PRO A 17 10.46 -9.93 -6.57
CA PRO A 17 9.04 -10.10 -6.29
C PRO A 17 8.68 -11.47 -5.71
N THR A 18 9.42 -12.52 -6.09
CA THR A 18 9.25 -13.87 -5.52
C THR A 18 9.68 -13.96 -4.06
N CYS A 19 10.74 -13.25 -3.65
CA CYS A 19 11.18 -13.19 -2.25
C CYS A 19 10.24 -12.39 -1.36
N LEU A 20 9.57 -11.38 -1.93
CA LEU A 20 8.54 -10.58 -1.27
C LEU A 20 7.15 -11.20 -1.34
N GLN A 21 7.02 -12.41 -1.91
CA GLN A 21 5.76 -13.14 -2.06
C GLN A 21 4.69 -12.33 -2.82
N PHE A 22 5.10 -11.56 -3.83
CA PHE A 22 4.16 -10.75 -4.60
C PHE A 22 3.27 -11.60 -5.51
N THR A 23 1.96 -11.29 -5.49
CA THR A 23 0.98 -11.82 -6.44
C THR A 23 1.27 -11.31 -7.87
N GLU A 24 0.68 -11.94 -8.88
CA GLU A 24 0.86 -11.51 -10.27
C GLU A 24 0.39 -10.06 -10.51
N ASN A 25 -0.78 -9.70 -9.95
CA ASN A 25 -1.31 -8.34 -10.00
C ASN A 25 -0.33 -7.34 -9.38
N MET A 26 0.18 -7.66 -8.18
CA MET A 26 1.12 -6.80 -7.48
C MET A 26 2.45 -6.65 -8.24
N MET A 27 2.99 -7.74 -8.80
CA MET A 27 4.21 -7.70 -9.62
C MET A 27 4.12 -6.73 -10.81
N GLN A 28 2.95 -6.65 -11.43
CA GLN A 28 2.70 -5.71 -12.51
C GLN A 28 2.50 -4.29 -11.97
N ALA A 29 1.71 -4.15 -10.91
CA ALA A 29 1.35 -2.86 -10.34
C ALA A 29 2.57 -2.09 -9.78
N VAL A 30 3.45 -2.73 -9.00
CA VAL A 30 4.61 -2.06 -8.36
C VAL A 30 5.62 -1.51 -9.37
N ARG A 31 5.57 -1.94 -10.64
CA ARG A 31 6.39 -1.39 -11.73
C ARG A 31 5.82 -0.10 -12.33
N THR A 32 4.56 0.22 -12.04
CA THR A 32 3.85 1.39 -12.63
C THR A 32 3.98 2.66 -11.80
N TYR A 33 4.53 2.57 -10.58
CA TYR A 33 4.67 3.71 -9.68
C TYR A 33 5.93 3.57 -8.81
N GLN A 34 6.25 4.61 -8.01
CA GLN A 34 7.36 4.58 -7.07
C GLN A 34 7.03 3.72 -5.85
N TRP A 35 7.18 2.40 -5.99
CA TRP A 35 7.01 1.46 -4.90
C TRP A 35 7.96 1.76 -3.73
N GLN A 36 7.43 1.64 -2.51
CA GLN A 36 8.15 1.80 -1.24
C GLN A 36 8.23 0.44 -0.55
N CYS A 37 9.36 0.12 0.08
CA CYS A 37 9.46 -1.06 0.94
C CYS A 37 8.58 -0.93 2.20
N ILE A 38 8.47 -2.02 2.98
CA ILE A 38 7.66 -2.06 4.20
C ILE A 38 8.04 -0.97 5.21
N GLU A 39 9.35 -0.75 5.42
CA GLU A 39 9.87 0.28 6.35
C GLU A 39 9.68 1.72 5.85
N CYS A 40 9.47 1.92 4.55
CA CYS A 40 9.31 3.25 3.94
C CYS A 40 7.85 3.51 3.50
N LYS A 41 6.92 2.61 3.79
CA LYS A 41 5.56 2.71 3.29
C LYS A 41 4.87 3.93 3.89
N SER A 42 4.25 4.72 3.03
CA SER A 42 3.44 5.87 3.40
C SER A 42 2.02 5.71 2.88
N CYS A 43 1.07 6.38 3.55
CA CYS A 43 -0.30 6.42 3.11
C CYS A 43 -0.42 7.22 1.80
N SER A 44 -1.07 6.63 0.79
CA SER A 44 -1.28 7.25 -0.52
C SER A 44 -2.27 8.42 -0.50
N LEU A 45 -2.95 8.66 0.64
CA LEU A 45 -3.94 9.73 0.81
C LEU A 45 -3.40 10.92 1.59
N CYS A 46 -2.70 10.71 2.71
CA CYS A 46 -2.14 11.78 3.53
C CYS A 46 -0.63 11.98 3.36
N GLY A 47 0.09 11.01 2.77
CA GLY A 47 1.52 11.06 2.51
C GLY A 47 2.42 10.77 3.72
N THR A 48 1.86 10.45 4.89
CA THR A 48 2.63 10.16 6.10
C THR A 48 2.83 8.65 6.30
N SER A 49 3.88 8.29 7.03
CA SER A 49 4.16 6.93 7.52
C SER A 49 3.91 6.79 9.02
N GLU A 50 3.29 7.78 9.66
CA GLU A 50 2.94 7.75 11.08
C GLU A 50 1.76 6.80 11.33
N ASN A 51 1.62 6.23 12.53
CA ASN A 51 0.55 5.27 12.85
C ASN A 51 0.57 4.07 11.88
N ASP A 52 1.72 3.42 11.73
CA ASP A 52 1.92 2.27 10.85
C ASP A 52 1.06 1.06 11.26
N ASP A 53 0.68 0.97 12.54
CA ASP A 53 -0.28 -0.01 13.06
C ASP A 53 -1.68 0.10 12.42
N GLN A 54 -2.00 1.28 11.86
CA GLN A 54 -3.25 1.54 11.15
C GLN A 54 -3.07 1.61 9.64
N LEU A 55 -1.89 1.30 9.10
CA LEU A 55 -1.57 1.40 7.69
C LEU A 55 -1.79 0.05 6.99
N LEU A 56 -2.85 -0.03 6.17
CA LEU A 56 -3.15 -1.21 5.36
C LEU A 56 -2.33 -1.22 4.08
N PHE A 57 -1.93 -2.41 3.64
CA PHE A 57 -1.31 -2.63 2.34
C PHE A 57 -2.30 -3.32 1.41
N CYS A 58 -2.41 -2.81 0.19
CA CYS A 58 -3.28 -3.39 -0.83
C CYS A 58 -2.68 -4.69 -1.40
N ASP A 59 -3.41 -5.80 -1.38
CA ASP A 59 -2.93 -7.11 -1.87
C ASP A 59 -2.68 -7.17 -3.40
N ASP A 60 -3.26 -6.23 -4.15
CA ASP A 60 -3.09 -6.12 -5.61
C ASP A 60 -2.01 -5.13 -6.05
N CYS A 61 -1.57 -4.20 -5.20
CA CYS A 61 -0.62 -3.18 -5.64
C CYS A 61 0.40 -2.75 -4.60
N ASP A 62 0.31 -3.20 -3.36
CA ASP A 62 1.18 -2.85 -2.24
C ASP A 62 1.16 -1.37 -1.82
N ARG A 63 0.19 -0.57 -2.28
CA ARG A 63 0.06 0.82 -1.79
C ARG A 63 -0.46 0.83 -0.35
N GLY A 64 0.10 1.74 0.46
CA GLY A 64 -0.30 1.97 1.84
C GLY A 64 -1.50 2.90 1.96
N TYR A 65 -2.44 2.60 2.86
CA TYR A 65 -3.57 3.45 3.21
C TYR A 65 -3.90 3.34 4.70
N HIS A 66 -3.93 4.46 5.41
CA HIS A 66 -4.44 4.42 6.78
C HIS A 66 -5.92 4.09 6.79
N MET A 67 -6.34 3.22 7.71
CA MET A 67 -7.74 2.86 7.89
C MET A 67 -8.64 4.09 8.07
N TYR A 68 -8.18 5.10 8.82
CA TYR A 68 -8.90 6.34 9.07
C TYR A 68 -8.86 7.35 7.90
N CYS A 69 -7.94 7.20 6.95
CA CYS A 69 -7.90 8.05 5.76
C CYS A 69 -8.87 7.60 4.66
N LEU A 70 -9.34 6.35 4.73
CA LEU A 70 -10.29 5.79 3.77
C LEU A 70 -11.67 6.44 3.90
N LYS A 71 -12.48 6.27 2.84
CA LYS A 71 -13.87 6.77 2.78
C LYS A 71 -14.79 5.63 2.31
N PRO A 72 -15.64 5.06 3.18
CA PRO A 72 -15.72 5.31 4.63
C PRO A 72 -14.45 4.88 5.39
N PRO A 73 -14.15 5.48 6.56
CA PRO A 73 -13.02 5.05 7.38
C PRO A 73 -13.28 3.66 7.97
N MET A 74 -12.23 2.86 8.08
CA MET A 74 -12.27 1.55 8.73
C MET A 74 -11.77 1.67 10.18
N THR A 75 -12.35 0.86 11.06
CA THR A 75 -11.97 0.82 12.48
C THR A 75 -11.14 -0.42 12.84
N GLN A 76 -11.16 -1.43 11.98
CA GLN A 76 -10.44 -2.69 12.15
C GLN A 76 -9.86 -3.13 10.81
N PRO A 77 -8.72 -3.84 10.81
CA PRO A 77 -8.19 -4.43 9.59
C PRO A 77 -9.17 -5.50 9.05
N PRO A 78 -9.22 -5.69 7.73
CA PRO A 78 -10.07 -6.71 7.11
C PRO A 78 -9.61 -8.11 7.52
N GLU A 79 -10.55 -9.05 7.68
CA GLU A 79 -10.26 -10.44 8.05
C GLU A 79 -9.58 -11.23 6.92
N GLY A 80 -9.72 -10.76 5.68
CA GLY A 80 -9.16 -11.37 4.47
C GLY A 80 -8.37 -10.37 3.61
N SER A 81 -8.29 -10.67 2.32
CA SER A 81 -7.60 -9.80 1.37
C SER A 81 -8.29 -8.45 1.22
N TRP A 82 -7.51 -7.41 0.99
CA TRP A 82 -7.98 -6.05 0.80
C TRP A 82 -7.36 -5.40 -0.43
N SER A 83 -8.25 -4.91 -1.29
CA SER A 83 -7.89 -4.17 -2.50
C SER A 83 -8.26 -2.71 -2.31
N CYS A 84 -7.31 -1.80 -2.55
CA CYS A 84 -7.61 -0.37 -2.52
C CYS A 84 -8.56 0.02 -3.66
N HIS A 85 -9.19 1.19 -3.53
CA HIS A 85 -10.15 1.70 -4.52
C HIS A 85 -9.60 1.74 -5.94
N LEU A 86 -8.30 2.04 -6.13
CA LEU A 86 -7.66 2.03 -7.45
C LEU A 86 -7.64 0.64 -8.09
N CYS A 87 -7.36 -0.39 -7.29
CA CYS A 87 -7.33 -1.77 -7.76
C CYS A 87 -8.74 -2.32 -8.00
N LEU A 88 -9.70 -2.00 -7.13
CA LEU A 88 -11.11 -2.32 -7.36
C LEU A 88 -11.62 -1.68 -8.66
N ASP A 89 -11.20 -0.46 -8.96
CA ASP A 89 -11.58 0.22 -10.20
C ASP A 89 -10.90 -0.34 -11.45
N LEU A 90 -9.62 -0.70 -11.35
CA LEU A 90 -8.84 -1.17 -12.49
C LEU A 90 -9.05 -2.66 -12.79
N LEU A 91 -9.08 -3.51 -11.76
CA LEU A 91 -9.07 -4.96 -11.87
C LEU A 91 -10.46 -5.58 -11.87
N LYS A 92 -11.48 -4.88 -11.32
CA LYS A 92 -12.86 -5.38 -11.21
C LYS A 92 -12.89 -6.79 -10.62
N ASP A 93 -13.41 -7.78 -11.35
CA ASP A 93 -13.52 -9.18 -10.93
C ASP A 93 -12.19 -9.87 -10.62
N LYS A 94 -11.06 -9.25 -11.01
CA LYS A 94 -9.71 -9.77 -10.78
C LYS A 94 -9.03 -9.21 -9.53
N ALA A 95 -9.67 -8.30 -8.80
CA ALA A 95 -9.12 -7.77 -7.56
C ALA A 95 -9.17 -8.84 -6.46
N SER A 96 -8.15 -8.91 -5.61
CA SER A 96 -8.05 -9.88 -4.53
C SER A 96 -9.25 -9.87 -3.57
N ALA A 97 -9.84 -8.69 -3.33
CA ALA A 97 -10.99 -8.52 -2.44
C ALA A 97 -12.34 -8.49 -3.17
N PHE A 98 -12.43 -8.89 -4.45
CA PHE A 98 -13.69 -8.84 -5.18
C PHE A 98 -14.65 -9.95 -4.72
N GLY A 99 -15.55 -9.65 -3.77
CA GLY A 99 -16.74 -10.46 -3.55
C GLY A 99 -17.08 -10.91 -2.13
N GLU A 100 -16.74 -10.17 -1.07
CA GLU A 100 -17.40 -10.33 0.23
C GLU A 100 -18.20 -9.06 0.55
N PRO A 101 -19.52 -9.16 0.80
CA PRO A 101 -20.35 -8.02 1.20
C PRO A 101 -19.98 -7.47 2.57
#